data_AF-A0A2N3PP56-F1
#
_entry.id   AF-A0A2N3PP56-F1
#
_cell.length_a   1.000
_cell.length_b   1.000
_cell.length_c   1.000
_cell.angle_alpha   90.00
_cell.angle_beta   90.00
_cell.angle_gamma   90.00
#
_symmetry.space_group_name_H-M   'P 1'
#
loop_
_entity.id
_entity.type
_entity.pdbx_description
1 polymer ?
#
loop_
_entity_poly.entity_id
_entity_poly.type
_entity_poly.pdbx_seq_one_letter_code
_entity_poly.pdbx_strand_id
1 'polypeptide(L)' 'MSAKADVAVGDRFMKVGSYRMPAWTVARISCANVSLPHAYLEREGLSGDKITVAVPALTDSTLYRKLPTAAD' A
#
# COMPACT_ATOMS: atom_id res chain seq x y z
N MET A 1 11.42 13.75 15.07
CA MET A 1 10.25 14.04 14.21
C MET A 1 10.04 12.83 13.32
N SER A 2 9.24 11.86 13.77
CA SER A 2 8.97 10.65 12.98
C SER A 2 8.06 11.06 11.82
N ALA A 3 8.57 10.95 10.60
CA ALA A 3 7.79 11.14 9.39
C ALA A 3 6.57 10.23 9.49
N LYS A 4 5.39 10.81 9.74
CA LYS A 4 4.12 10.12 9.62
C LYS A 4 4.05 9.73 8.15
N ALA A 5 4.24 8.45 7.86
CA ALA A 5 4.22 7.96 6.49
C ALA A 5 2.79 8.11 5.98
N ASP A 6 2.51 9.24 5.34
CA ASP A 6 1.26 9.49 4.65
C ASP A 6 1.18 8.51 3.47
N VAL A 7 0.25 7.57 3.57
CA VAL A 7 -0.12 6.67 2.48
C VAL A 7 -1.13 7.41 1.62
N ALA A 8 -0.83 7.56 0.34
CA ALA A 8 -1.67 8.25 -0.64
C ALA A 8 -2.10 7.31 -1.77
N VAL A 9 -3.18 7.68 -2.46
CA VAL A 9 -3.56 7.02 -3.73
C VAL A 9 -2.43 7.20 -4.74
N GLY A 10 -2.07 6.13 -5.44
CA GLY A 10 -0.92 6.07 -6.34
C GLY A 10 0.38 5.60 -5.68
N ASP A 11 0.45 5.56 -4.35
CA ASP A 11 1.62 4.99 -3.67
C ASP A 11 1.74 3.50 -3.98
N ARG A 12 3.00 3.05 -4.10
CA ARG A 12 3.33 1.67 -4.43
C ARG A 12 3.98 0.99 -3.24
N PHE A 13 3.57 -0.24 -2.96
CA PHE A 13 4.05 -1.04 -1.85
C PHE A 13 4.40 -2.45 -2.30
N MET A 14 5.39 -3.04 -1.66
CA MET A 14 5.74 -4.45 -1.81
C MET A 14 5.66 -5.13 -0.46
N LYS A 15 5.05 -6.31 -0.41
CA LYS A 15 5.03 -7.12 0.81
C LYS A 15 6.43 -7.68 1.10
N VAL A 16 6.94 -7.40 2.28
CA VAL A 16 8.25 -7.88 2.75
C VAL A 16 8.21 -9.41 2.90
N GLY A 17 9.31 -10.08 2.54
CA GLY A 17 9.40 -11.54 2.60
C GLY A 17 8.71 -12.30 1.45
N SER A 18 8.06 -11.59 0.52
CA SER A 18 7.48 -12.20 -0.67
C SER A 18 8.48 -12.18 -1.83
N TYR A 19 9.09 -13.31 -2.15
CA TYR A 19 10.02 -13.43 -3.27
C TYR A 19 9.26 -13.30 -4.61
N ARG A 20 9.60 -12.30 -5.42
CA ARG A 20 9.01 -12.02 -6.75
C ARG A 20 7.51 -11.64 -6.77
N MET A 21 6.92 -11.18 -5.67
CA MET A 21 5.58 -10.58 -5.78
C MET A 21 5.65 -9.20 -6.47
N PRO A 22 4.73 -8.90 -7.39
CA PRO A 22 4.67 -7.59 -8.02
C PRO A 22 4.27 -6.51 -7.01
N ALA A 23 4.52 -5.27 -7.40
CA ALA A 23 4.11 -4.11 -6.62
C ALA A 23 2.57 -4.03 -6.50
N TRP A 24 2.13 -3.44 -5.40
CA TRP A 24 0.74 -3.15 -5.10
C TRP A 24 0.57 -1.64 -5.08
N THR A 25 -0.36 -1.12 -5.86
CA THR A 25 -0.61 0.31 -5.98
C THR A 25 -1.88 0.66 -5.23
N VAL A 26 -1.83 1.70 -4.39
CA VAL A 26 -3.01 2.19 -3.68
C VAL A 26 -3.97 2.81 -4.69
N ALA A 27 -5.10 2.15 -4.94
CA ALA A 27 -6.14 2.64 -5.83
C ALA A 27 -7.14 3.54 -5.09
N ARG A 28 -7.41 3.23 -3.82
CA ARG A 28 -8.36 3.99 -3.00
C ARG A 28 -8.03 3.86 -1.52
N ILE A 29 -8.36 4.88 -0.75
CA ILE A 29 -8.32 4.84 0.72
C ILE A 29 -9.73 5.08 1.24
N SER A 30 -10.19 4.24 2.17
CA SER A 30 -11.44 4.40 2.88
C SER A 30 -11.16 4.70 4.34
N CYS A 31 -11.63 5.86 4.78
CA CYS A 31 -11.61 6.30 6.16
C CYS A 31 -13.05 6.25 6.67
N ALA A 32 -13.49 5.10 7.18
CA ALA A 32 -14.78 5.02 7.87
C ALA A 32 -14.62 5.59 9.28
N ASN A 33 -15.50 6.49 9.70
CA ASN A 33 -15.41 7.26 10.96
C ASN A 33 -15.28 6.42 12.25
N VAL A 34 -15.51 5.10 12.20
CA VAL A 34 -15.52 4.18 13.35
C VAL A 34 -14.46 3.08 13.24
N SER A 35 -13.67 3.04 12.16
CA SER A 35 -12.68 1.98 11.92
C SER A 35 -11.35 2.57 11.44
N LEU A 36 -10.28 1.79 11.60
CA LEU A 36 -8.97 2.17 11.07
C LEU A 36 -9.07 2.44 9.57
N PRO A 37 -8.31 3.41 9.03
CA PRO A 37 -8.28 3.66 7.60
C PRO A 37 -7.76 2.43 6.86
N HIS A 38 -8.43 2.06 5.78
CA HIS A 38 -8.05 0.93 4.93
C HIS A 38 -7.70 1.42 3.53
N ALA A 39 -6.63 0.87 2.97
CA ALA A 39 -6.22 1.07 1.59
C ALA A 39 -6.64 -0.14 0.74
N TYR A 40 -7.23 0.15 -0.41
CA TYR A 40 -7.48 -0.81 -1.47
C TYR A 40 -6.29 -0.77 -2.41
N LEU A 41 -5.62 -1.90 -2.53
CA LEU A 41 -4.45 -2.05 -3.37
C LEU A 41 -4.81 -2.87 -4.60
N GLU A 42 -4.27 -2.48 -5.75
CA GLU A 42 -4.35 -3.21 -7.01
C GLU A 42 -2.96 -3.72 -7.39
N ARG A 43 -2.89 -4.95 -7.88
CA ARG A 43 -1.62 -5.58 -8.25
C ARG A 43 -1.12 -5.05 -9.60
N GLU A 44 0.13 -4.60 -9.66
CA GLU A 44 0.75 -4.22 -10.93
C GLU A 44 0.99 -5.48 -11.81
N GLY A 45 0.68 -5.36 -13.10
CA GLY A 45 0.93 -6.42 -14.09
C GLY A 45 -0.10 -7.56 -14.14
N LEU A 46 -1.05 -7.62 -13.20
CA LEU A 46 -2.20 -8.53 -13.25
C LEU A 46 -3.49 -7.77 -12.98
N SER A 47 -4.24 -7.51 -14.05
CA SER A 47 -5.55 -6.85 -13.96
C SER A 47 -6.53 -7.68 -13.14
N GLY A 48 -7.09 -7.08 -12.08
CA GLY A 48 -8.21 -7.65 -11.31
C GLY A 48 -7.86 -8.21 -9.93
N ASP A 49 -6.57 -8.33 -9.60
CA ASP A 49 -6.14 -8.79 -8.28
C ASP A 49 -6.10 -7.59 -7.30
N LYS A 50 -7.02 -7.59 -6.33
CA LYS A 50 -7.22 -6.49 -5.37
C LYS A 50 -7.19 -7.01 -3.94
N ILE A 51 -6.50 -6.28 -3.06
CA ILE A 51 -6.47 -6.57 -1.63
C ILE A 51 -6.85 -5.33 -0.82
N THR A 52 -7.40 -5.56 0.36
CA THR A 52 -7.68 -4.49 1.33
C THR A 52 -6.72 -4.64 2.49
N VAL A 53 -5.99 -3.57 2.83
CA VAL A 53 -4.98 -3.56 3.89
C VAL A 53 -5.21 -2.35 4.77
N ALA A 54 -5.12 -2.52 6.09
CA ALA A 54 -5.18 -1.39 7.01
C ALA A 54 -3.98 -0.47 6.75
N VAL A 55 -4.20 0.85 6.63
CA VAL A 55 -3.14 1.84 6.41
C VAL A 55 -1.98 1.72 7.41
N PRO A 56 -2.20 1.44 8.73
CA PRO A 56 -1.11 1.20 9.66
C PRO A 56 -0.17 0.05 9.25
N ALA A 57 -0.69 -1.00 8.61
CA ALA A 57 0.14 -2.11 8.12
C ALA A 57 1.02 -1.68 6.93
N LEU A 58 0.56 -0.73 6.10
CA LEU A 58 1.36 -0.16 5.01
C LEU A 58 2.49 0.75 5.51
N THR A 59 2.33 1.32 6.70
CA THR A 59 3.38 2.12 7.36
C THR A 59 4.39 1.26 8.11
N ASP A 60 4.11 -0.04 8.30
CA ASP A 60 5.02 -0.97 8.96
C ASP A 60 6.03 -1.55 7.95
N SER A 61 7.29 -1.11 8.06
CA SER A 61 8.38 -1.53 7.18
C SER A 61 8.76 -3.01 7.27
N THR A 62 8.26 -3.74 8.27
CA THR A 62 8.44 -5.20 8.39
C THR A 62 7.40 -5.98 7.60
N LEU A 63 6.26 -5.37 7.29
CA LEU A 63 5.17 -5.96 6.53
C LEU A 63 5.19 -5.49 5.07
N TYR A 64 5.33 -4.18 4.87
CA TYR A 64 5.29 -3.55 3.56
C TYR A 64 6.40 -2.53 3.41
N ARG A 65 7.03 -2.52 2.25
CA ARG A 65 8.01 -1.51 1.87
C ARG A 65 7.40 -0.62 0.79
N LYS A 66 7.36 0.69 1.05
CA LYS A 66 7.02 1.69 0.03
C LYS A 66 8.08 1.68 -1.06
N LEU A 67 7.65 1.52 -2.30
CA LEU A 67 8.49 1.61 -3.48
C LEU A 67 8.53 3.06 -3.95
N PRO A 68 9.65 3.53 -4.53
CA PRO A 68 9.67 4.83 -5.18
C PRO A 68 8.58 4.84 -6.26
N THR A 69 7.77 5.90 -6.33
CA THR A 69 6.90 6.14 -7.48
C THR A 69 7.78 6.15 -8.73
N ALA A 70 7.32 5.56 -9.84
CA ALA A 70 8.12 5.57 -11.07
C ALA A 70 8.25 7.04 -11.45
N ALA A 71 9.43 7.61 -11.20
CA ALA A 71 9.77 8.92 -11.72
C ALA A 71 9.80 8.75 -13.24
N ASP A 72 8.91 9.49 -13.90
CA ASP A 72 9.00 9.79 -15.32
C ASP A 72 10.34 10.50 -15.60
#